data_AF-A0A357B2W2-F1
#
_entry.id   AF-A0A357B2W2-F1
#
_cell.length_a   1.000
_cell.length_b   1.000
_cell.length_c   1.000
_cell.angle_alpha   90.00
_cell.angle_beta   90.00
_cell.angle_gamma   90.00
#
_symmetry.space_group_name_H-M   'P 1'
#
loop_
_entity.id
_entity.type
_entity.pdbx_description
1 polymer ?
#
loop_
_entity_poly.entity_id
_entity_poly.type
_entity_poly.pdbx_seq_one_letter_code
_entity_poly.pdbx_strand_id
1 'polypeptide(L)'
;PLGGNRHGLRRQLVNIVIVWALTGIWHGANWTFLLWGLYYSVFLILEKAFLLRRMGKWPAVVRHIYTIFIVMVGWVIFQLDTLAEVGIYLRAMFGLSTGGLVSGPDLYYLGSYGALLAAAAIFCTPAAKRLFWKLPEKVQYMAAPILVILALVVSTSYLVDATYNPFLYFRF
;
A
#
# COMPACT_ATOMS: atom_id res chain seq x y z
N PRO A 1 -27.26 -4.33 11.68
CA PRO A 1 -26.65 -4.84 12.93
C PRO A 1 -25.43 -4.06 13.47
N LEU A 2 -24.64 -3.33 12.64
CA LEU A 2 -23.56 -2.46 13.13
C LEU A 2 -23.77 -0.96 12.86
N GLY A 3 -25.00 -0.51 12.65
CA GLY A 3 -25.39 0.89 12.87
C GLY A 3 -24.71 2.01 12.04
N GLY A 4 -23.74 1.70 11.16
CA GLY A 4 -23.10 2.62 10.21
C GLY A 4 -22.81 4.02 10.78
N ASN A 5 -23.10 5.05 9.97
CA ASN A 5 -23.05 6.46 10.38
C ASN A 5 -24.35 6.93 11.09
N ARG A 6 -25.27 6.01 11.41
CA ARG A 6 -26.66 6.35 11.80
C ARG A 6 -26.86 6.50 13.31
N HIS A 7 -25.93 6.00 14.13
CA HIS A 7 -26.01 6.05 15.60
C HIS A 7 -24.92 6.94 16.23
N GLY A 8 -24.46 7.95 15.50
CA GLY A 8 -23.52 8.95 15.99
C GLY A 8 -22.04 8.54 15.95
N LEU A 9 -21.17 9.53 16.17
CA LEU A 9 -19.73 9.43 15.96
C LEU A 9 -19.10 8.35 16.85
N ARG A 10 -19.46 8.26 18.14
CA ARG A 10 -18.85 7.30 19.08
C ARG A 10 -19.00 5.85 18.64
N ARG A 11 -20.20 5.45 18.20
CA ARG A 11 -20.45 4.08 17.73
C ARG A 11 -19.69 3.80 16.43
N GLN A 12 -19.57 4.81 15.56
CA GLN A 12 -18.75 4.69 14.37
C GLN A 12 -17.26 4.48 14.69
N LEU A 13 -16.70 5.19 15.67
CA LEU A 13 -15.29 4.99 16.07
C LEU A 13 -15.05 3.58 16.61
N VAL A 14 -15.95 3.06 17.46
CA VAL A 14 -15.87 1.68 17.96
C VAL A 14 -15.96 0.67 16.81
N ASN A 15 -16.89 0.87 15.87
CA ASN A 15 -17.01 0.02 14.70
C ASN A 15 -15.73 0.02 13.84
N ILE A 16 -15.05 1.16 13.70
CA ILE A 16 -13.79 1.25 12.97
C ILE A 16 -12.73 0.37 13.65
N VAL A 17 -12.57 0.46 14.98
CA VAL A 17 -11.63 -0.38 15.71
C VAL A 17 -11.92 -1.87 15.50
N ILE A 18 -13.19 -2.27 15.68
CA ILE A 18 -13.59 -3.68 15.56
C ILE A 18 -13.32 -4.20 14.14
N VAL A 19 -13.78 -3.47 13.11
CA VAL A 19 -13.63 -3.90 11.72
C VAL A 19 -12.15 -4.02 11.35
N TRP A 20 -11.33 -3.05 11.73
CA TRP A 20 -9.90 -3.07 11.40
C TRP A 20 -9.11 -4.10 12.19
N ALA A 21 -9.43 -4.33 13.46
CA ALA A 21 -8.83 -5.40 14.25
C ALA A 21 -9.16 -6.78 13.65
N LEU A 22 -10.43 -7.02 13.30
CA LEU A 22 -10.86 -8.25 12.62
C LEU A 22 -10.20 -8.40 11.24
N THR A 23 -10.05 -7.30 10.51
CA THR A 23 -9.34 -7.29 9.21
C THR A 23 -7.88 -7.69 9.41
N GLY A 24 -7.20 -7.18 10.43
CA GLY A 24 -5.84 -7.60 10.78
C GLY A 24 -5.76 -9.09 11.07
N ILE A 25 -6.60 -9.59 11.98
CA ILE A 25 -6.63 -11.02 12.36
C ILE A 25 -6.94 -11.93 11.15
N TRP A 26 -7.76 -11.47 10.21
CA TRP A 26 -8.07 -12.24 9.00
C TRP A 26 -6.84 -12.45 8.08
N HIS A 27 -5.87 -11.54 8.10
CA HIS A 27 -4.66 -11.68 7.28
C HIS A 27 -3.63 -12.65 7.87
N GLY A 28 -3.67 -12.94 9.16
CA GLY A 28 -2.81 -13.94 9.78
C GLY A 28 -2.85 -13.92 11.32
N ALA A 29 -2.35 -15.01 11.93
CA ALA A 29 -2.35 -15.19 13.38
C ALA A 29 -1.21 -14.43 14.10
N ASN A 30 -0.38 -13.70 13.37
CA ASN A 30 0.74 -12.95 13.92
C ASN A 30 0.29 -11.61 14.53
N TRP A 31 0.99 -11.18 15.60
CA TRP A 31 0.79 -9.89 16.26
C TRP A 31 0.99 -8.69 15.32
N THR A 32 1.87 -8.82 14.33
CA THR A 32 2.14 -7.76 13.34
C THR A 32 0.88 -7.41 12.55
N PHE A 33 0.06 -8.40 12.16
CA PHE A 33 -1.20 -8.15 11.46
C PHE A 33 -2.27 -7.48 12.33
N LEU A 34 -2.37 -7.85 13.62
CA LEU A 34 -3.27 -7.18 14.55
C LEU A 34 -2.86 -5.71 14.76
N LEU A 35 -1.56 -5.47 14.99
CA LEU A 35 -1.02 -4.11 15.15
C LEU A 35 -1.18 -3.27 13.89
N TRP A 36 -1.04 -3.88 12.70
CA TRP A 36 -1.34 -3.25 11.43
C TRP A 36 -2.80 -2.80 11.34
N GLY A 37 -3.73 -3.68 11.72
CA GLY A 37 -5.16 -3.33 11.77
C GLY A 37 -5.43 -2.17 12.74
N LEU A 38 -4.87 -2.25 13.95
CA LEU A 38 -5.01 -1.20 14.95
C LEU A 38 -4.37 0.12 14.49
N TYR A 39 -3.22 0.07 13.82
CA TYR A 39 -2.52 1.22 13.24
C TYR A 39 -3.46 2.03 12.33
N TYR A 40 -4.09 1.38 11.35
CA TYR A 40 -5.06 2.05 10.47
C TYR A 40 -6.31 2.52 11.21
N SER A 41 -6.79 1.76 12.20
CA SER A 41 -7.94 2.17 12.99
C SER A 41 -7.69 3.49 13.73
N VAL A 42 -6.48 3.69 14.27
CA VAL A 42 -6.08 4.92 14.97
C VAL A 42 -6.06 6.10 13.99
N PHE A 43 -5.44 5.95 12.82
CA PHE A 43 -5.39 7.04 11.83
C PHE A 43 -6.78 7.40 11.32
N LEU A 44 -7.63 6.42 11.01
CA LEU A 44 -8.99 6.67 10.57
C LEU A 44 -9.86 7.35 11.64
N ILE A 45 -9.68 6.99 12.91
CA ILE A 45 -10.34 7.66 14.04
C ILE A 45 -9.86 9.10 14.15
N LEU A 46 -8.55 9.34 14.09
CA LEU A 46 -7.95 10.67 14.17
C LEU A 46 -8.42 11.56 13.00
N GLU A 47 -8.41 11.01 11.79
CA GLU A 47 -8.91 11.69 10.61
C GLU A 47 -10.37 12.06 10.77
N LYS A 48 -11.22 11.09 11.08
CA LYS A 48 -12.66 11.30 11.18
C LYS A 48 -13.06 12.22 12.33
N ALA A 49 -12.36 12.17 13.46
CA ALA A 49 -12.68 12.98 14.63
C ALA A 49 -12.16 14.43 14.50
N PHE A 50 -10.98 14.63 13.91
CA PHE A 50 -10.30 15.93 13.93
C PHE A 50 -9.75 16.35 12.57
N LEU A 51 -8.99 15.47 11.90
CA LEU A 51 -8.14 15.88 10.78
C LEU A 51 -8.94 16.22 9.52
N LEU A 52 -10.05 15.52 9.24
CA LEU A 52 -10.85 15.70 8.02
C LEU A 52 -11.34 17.16 7.87
N ARG A 53 -11.76 17.78 8.99
CA ARG A 53 -12.21 19.17 9.02
C ARG A 53 -11.09 20.17 8.73
N ARG A 54 -9.85 19.82 9.09
CA ARG A 54 -8.66 20.68 8.95
C ARG A 54 -7.95 20.46 7.61
N MET A 55 -7.92 19.22 7.12
CA MET A 55 -7.30 18.80 5.86
C MET A 55 -7.98 19.40 4.63
N GLY A 56 -9.25 19.81 4.74
CA GLY A 56 -9.91 20.57 3.67
C GLY A 56 -9.17 21.85 3.27
N LYS A 57 -8.37 22.42 4.19
CA LYS A 57 -7.54 23.62 3.95
C LYS A 57 -6.11 23.29 3.52
N TRP A 58 -5.71 22.02 3.53
CA TRP A 58 -4.34 21.64 3.20
C TRP A 58 -4.15 21.55 1.67
N PRO A 59 -2.98 21.96 1.14
CA PRO A 59 -2.62 21.71 -0.25
C PRO A 59 -2.78 20.22 -0.58
N ALA A 60 -3.20 19.92 -1.81
CA ALA A 60 -3.41 18.54 -2.24
C ALA A 60 -2.15 17.67 -2.07
N VAL A 61 -0.97 18.26 -2.34
CA VAL A 61 0.34 17.59 -2.19
C VAL A 61 0.59 17.14 -0.76
N VAL A 62 0.32 18.00 0.23
CA VAL A 62 0.54 17.66 1.65
C VAL A 62 -0.35 16.50 2.09
N ARG A 63 -1.60 16.46 1.63
CA ARG A 63 -2.51 15.35 1.90
C ARG A 63 -2.01 14.04 1.28
N HIS A 64 -1.48 14.09 0.06
CA HIS A 64 -0.92 12.90 -0.58
C HIS A 64 0.34 12.41 0.12
N ILE A 65 1.27 13.31 0.48
CA ILE A 65 2.49 12.95 1.21
C ILE A 65 2.13 12.30 2.55
N TYR A 66 1.18 12.88 3.28
CA TYR A 66 0.68 12.32 4.54
C TYR A 66 0.13 10.90 4.37
N THR A 67 -0.76 10.68 3.39
CA THR A 67 -1.34 9.36 3.14
C THR A 67 -0.28 8.35 2.70
N ILE A 68 0.61 8.71 1.77
CA ILE A 68 1.69 7.85 1.31
C ILE A 68 2.59 7.48 2.48
N PHE A 69 2.96 8.44 3.32
CA PHE A 69 3.81 8.18 4.48
C PHE A 69 3.21 7.16 5.44
N ILE A 70 1.93 7.33 5.81
CA ILE A 70 1.21 6.39 6.68
C ILE A 70 1.13 5.01 6.05
N VAL A 71 0.80 4.95 4.77
CA VAL A 71 0.68 3.68 4.04
C VAL A 71 2.03 2.97 3.99
N MET A 72 3.13 3.67 3.72
CA MET A 72 4.48 3.09 3.67
C MET A 72 4.90 2.51 5.03
N VAL A 73 4.66 3.23 6.13
CA VAL A 73 4.93 2.70 7.48
C VAL A 73 4.02 1.51 7.80
N GLY A 74 2.74 1.58 7.41
CA GLY A 74 1.80 0.47 7.54
C GLY A 74 2.27 -0.79 6.82
N TRP A 75 2.79 -0.67 5.58
CA TRP A 75 3.30 -1.82 4.83
C TRP A 75 4.47 -2.54 5.53
N VAL A 76 5.33 -1.81 6.25
CA VAL A 76 6.42 -2.43 7.03
C VAL A 76 5.87 -3.29 8.16
N ILE A 77 4.84 -2.81 8.87
CA ILE A 77 4.18 -3.56 9.94
C ILE A 77 3.47 -4.80 9.36
N PHE A 78 2.93 -4.72 8.14
CA PHE A 78 2.24 -5.83 7.49
C PHE A 78 3.18 -6.94 7.00
N GLN A 79 4.33 -6.56 6.43
CA GLN A 79 5.18 -7.47 5.67
C GLN A 79 6.08 -8.34 6.55
N LEU A 80 6.48 -7.82 7.70
CA LEU A 80 7.49 -8.44 8.57
C LEU A 80 6.84 -9.36 9.61
N ASP A 81 7.58 -10.40 9.99
CA ASP A 81 7.06 -11.47 10.83
C ASP A 81 7.33 -11.20 12.33
N THR A 82 8.24 -10.30 12.68
CA THR A 82 8.52 -9.99 14.09
C THR A 82 8.50 -8.48 14.38
N LEU A 83 8.10 -8.12 15.60
CA LEU A 83 8.15 -6.72 16.06
C LEU A 83 9.60 -6.18 16.12
N ALA A 84 10.56 -7.06 16.34
CA ALA A 84 11.98 -6.72 16.32
C ALA A 84 12.42 -6.30 14.91
N GLU A 85 12.06 -7.07 13.87
CA GLU A 85 12.32 -6.71 12.48
C GLU A 85 11.66 -5.40 12.09
N VAL A 86 10.39 -5.18 12.47
CA VAL A 86 9.70 -3.90 12.24
C VAL A 86 10.51 -2.73 12.80
N GLY A 87 11.00 -2.85 14.03
CA GLY A 87 11.82 -1.82 14.66
C GLY A 87 13.13 -1.56 13.93
N ILE A 88 13.82 -2.60 13.47
CA ILE A 88 15.06 -2.49 12.70
C ILE A 88 14.79 -1.81 11.35
N TYR A 89 13.74 -2.25 10.64
CA TYR A 89 13.40 -1.73 9.31
C TYR A 89 12.98 -0.26 9.36
N LEU A 90 12.16 0.13 10.36
CA LEU A 90 11.79 1.53 10.56
C LEU A 90 13.02 2.40 10.86
N ARG A 91 13.97 1.93 11.69
CA ARG A 91 15.22 2.66 11.93
C ARG A 91 16.02 2.83 10.65
N ALA A 92 16.11 1.80 9.82
CA ALA A 92 16.80 1.88 8.52
C ALA A 92 16.13 2.90 7.58
N MET A 93 14.79 2.95 7.51
CA MET A 93 14.07 3.93 6.69
C MET A 93 14.38 5.39 7.06
N PHE A 94 14.70 5.66 8.33
CA PHE A 94 15.09 6.99 8.80
C PHE A 94 16.61 7.18 8.87
N GLY A 95 17.40 6.25 8.31
CA GLY A 95 18.87 6.35 8.27
C GLY A 95 19.56 6.15 9.61
N LEU A 96 18.85 5.60 10.61
CA LEU A 96 19.36 5.29 11.94
C LEU A 96 20.03 3.91 12.01
N SER A 97 20.29 3.29 10.87
CA SER A 97 21.02 2.03 10.75
C SER A 97 22.51 2.28 10.53
N THR A 98 23.33 1.25 10.73
CA THR A 98 24.80 1.32 10.56
C THR A 98 25.23 1.69 9.14
N GLY A 99 24.36 1.50 8.13
CA GLY A 99 24.61 1.83 6.72
C GLY A 99 24.24 3.27 6.32
N GLY A 100 23.72 4.10 7.24
CA GLY A 100 23.22 5.44 6.91
C GLY A 100 21.88 5.42 6.17
N LEU A 101 21.57 6.50 5.43
CA LEU A 101 20.32 6.65 4.66
C LEU A 101 20.34 5.91 3.31
N VAL A 102 21.51 5.75 2.72
CA VAL A 102 21.69 5.11 1.40
C VAL A 102 22.94 4.26 1.45
N SER A 103 22.80 3.00 1.07
CA SER A 103 23.89 2.02 0.97
C SER A 103 24.11 1.56 -0.47
N GLY A 104 25.25 0.92 -0.74
CA GLY A 104 25.58 0.36 -2.06
C GLY A 104 24.53 -0.62 -2.61
N PRO A 105 24.00 -1.55 -1.80
CA PRO A 105 22.88 -2.41 -2.20
C PRO A 105 21.61 -1.64 -2.60
N ASP A 106 21.30 -0.53 -1.94
CA ASP A 106 20.09 0.27 -2.24
C ASP A 106 20.18 0.86 -3.66
N LEU A 107 21.35 1.37 -4.04
CA LEU A 107 21.61 1.88 -5.39
C LEU A 107 21.57 0.76 -6.43
N TYR A 108 22.07 -0.43 -6.10
CA TYR A 108 22.01 -1.60 -6.97
C TYR A 108 20.55 -2.02 -7.24
N TYR A 109 19.72 -2.11 -6.21
CA TYR A 109 18.31 -2.45 -6.37
C TYR A 109 17.52 -1.34 -7.09
N LEU A 110 17.83 -0.07 -6.81
CA LEU A 110 17.23 1.06 -7.52
C LEU A 110 17.56 1.03 -9.02
N GLY A 111 18.80 0.68 -9.38
CA GLY A 111 19.20 0.49 -10.78
C GLY A 111 18.49 -0.71 -11.42
N SER A 112 18.47 -1.85 -10.72
CA SER A 112 17.89 -3.11 -11.22
C SER A 112 16.37 -3.01 -11.43
N TYR A 113 15.65 -2.36 -10.51
CA TYR A 113 14.19 -2.21 -10.56
C TYR A 113 13.73 -0.84 -11.05
N GLY A 114 14.63 0.07 -11.42
CA GLY A 114 14.30 1.46 -11.76
C GLY A 114 13.32 1.59 -12.92
N ALA A 115 13.50 0.77 -13.98
CA ALA A 115 12.57 0.74 -15.11
C ALA A 115 11.17 0.27 -14.70
N LEU A 116 11.09 -0.76 -13.85
CA LEU A 116 9.82 -1.27 -13.32
C LEU A 116 9.13 -0.22 -12.44
N LEU A 117 9.88 0.44 -11.55
CA LEU A 117 9.37 1.50 -10.69
C LEU A 117 8.87 2.70 -11.49
N ALA A 118 9.58 3.10 -12.54
CA ALA A 118 9.15 4.18 -13.44
C ALA A 118 7.86 3.81 -14.19
N ALA A 119 7.78 2.59 -14.71
CA ALA A 119 6.56 2.08 -15.34
C ALA A 119 5.39 2.08 -14.34
N ALA A 120 5.58 1.53 -13.14
CA ALA A 120 4.57 1.50 -12.08
C ALA A 120 4.10 2.91 -11.72
N ALA A 121 5.02 3.88 -11.57
CA ALA A 121 4.68 5.27 -11.30
C ALA A 121 3.79 5.88 -12.40
N ILE A 122 4.05 5.57 -13.68
CA ILE A 122 3.23 6.05 -14.80
C ILE A 122 1.85 5.37 -14.78
N PHE A 123 1.79 4.05 -14.65
CA PHE A 123 0.55 3.28 -14.72
C PHE A 123 -0.37 3.47 -13.51
N CYS A 124 0.17 3.82 -12.34
CA CYS A 124 -0.62 4.20 -11.16
C CYS A 124 -1.28 5.59 -11.29
N THR A 125 -0.93 6.36 -12.31
CA THR A 125 -1.57 7.67 -12.60
C THR A 125 -2.54 7.57 -13.77
N PRO A 126 -3.50 8.50 -13.90
CA PRO A 126 -4.38 8.54 -15.07
C PRO A 126 -3.65 8.91 -16.37
N ALA A 127 -2.33 9.08 -16.39
CA ALA A 127 -1.56 9.46 -17.58
C ALA A 127 -1.66 8.40 -18.69
N ALA A 128 -1.42 7.13 -18.38
CA ALA A 128 -1.53 6.03 -19.33
C ALA A 128 -2.96 5.93 -19.90
N LYS A 129 -3.96 6.05 -19.03
CA LYS A 129 -5.38 6.12 -19.42
C LYS A 129 -5.62 7.28 -20.38
N ARG A 130 -5.24 8.51 -20.02
CA ARG A 130 -5.44 9.71 -20.86
C ARG A 130 -4.79 9.58 -22.23
N LEU A 131 -3.63 8.94 -22.33
CA LEU A 131 -2.96 8.67 -23.61
C LEU A 131 -3.75 7.67 -24.45
N PHE A 132 -4.22 6.58 -23.85
CA PHE A 132 -5.02 5.55 -24.52
C PHE A 132 -6.31 6.12 -25.11
N TRP A 133 -7.03 6.96 -24.37
CA TRP A 133 -8.28 7.57 -24.83
C TRP A 133 -8.11 8.61 -25.96
N LYS A 134 -6.88 9.04 -26.27
CA LYS A 134 -6.61 9.89 -27.44
C LYS A 134 -6.51 9.11 -28.75
N LEU A 135 -6.38 7.78 -28.70
CA LEU A 135 -6.27 6.95 -29.90
C LEU A 135 -7.64 6.79 -30.59
N PRO A 136 -7.68 6.55 -31.92
CA PRO A 136 -8.92 6.23 -32.61
C PRO A 136 -9.60 4.99 -32.01
N GLU A 137 -10.93 4.98 -31.98
CA GLU A 137 -11.73 3.92 -31.34
C GLU A 137 -11.38 2.50 -31.84
N LYS A 138 -11.17 2.35 -33.17
CA LYS A 138 -10.71 1.09 -33.78
C LYS A 138 -9.38 0.61 -33.20
N VAL A 139 -8.44 1.52 -32.96
CA VAL A 139 -7.12 1.21 -32.39
C VAL A 139 -7.27 0.80 -30.94
N GLN A 140 -8.16 1.45 -30.18
CA GLN A 140 -8.43 1.09 -28.78
C GLN A 140 -8.98 -0.34 -28.67
N TYR A 141 -9.96 -0.70 -29.51
CA TYR A 141 -10.55 -2.05 -29.51
C TYR A 141 -9.53 -3.16 -29.83
N MET A 142 -8.56 -2.88 -30.71
CA MET A 142 -7.49 -3.83 -31.03
C MET A 142 -6.40 -3.84 -29.95
N ALA A 143 -6.01 -2.68 -29.43
CA ALA A 143 -4.92 -2.56 -28.46
C ALA A 143 -5.29 -3.11 -27.07
N ALA A 144 -6.54 -2.94 -26.62
CA ALA A 144 -6.98 -3.39 -25.30
C ALA A 144 -6.72 -4.90 -25.05
N PRO A 145 -7.20 -5.85 -25.88
CA PRO A 145 -6.94 -7.26 -25.64
C PRO A 145 -5.46 -7.62 -25.74
N ILE A 146 -4.72 -6.98 -26.66
CA ILE A 146 -3.26 -7.19 -26.80
C ILE A 146 -2.52 -6.78 -25.52
N LEU A 147 -2.84 -5.60 -24.97
CA LEU A 147 -2.24 -5.11 -23.73
C LEU A 147 -2.57 -6.02 -22.54
N VAL A 148 -3.80 -6.55 -22.46
CA VAL A 148 -4.20 -7.51 -21.42
C VAL A 148 -3.42 -8.82 -21.55
N ILE A 149 -3.29 -9.36 -22.77
CA ILE A 149 -2.51 -10.59 -23.02
C ILE A 149 -1.04 -10.36 -22.66
N LEU A 150 -0.46 -9.23 -23.07
CA LEU A 150 0.91 -8.88 -22.73
C LEU A 150 1.11 -8.76 -21.22
N ALA A 151 0.20 -8.06 -20.53
CA ALA A 151 0.23 -7.94 -19.08
C ALA A 151 0.16 -9.32 -18.41
N LEU A 152 -0.73 -10.20 -18.89
CA LEU A 152 -0.85 -11.57 -18.39
C LEU A 152 0.45 -12.36 -18.58
N VAL A 153 1.06 -12.31 -19.78
CA VAL A 153 2.31 -13.01 -20.09
C VAL A 153 3.46 -12.51 -19.23
N VAL A 154 3.57 -11.19 -19.04
CA VAL A 154 4.59 -10.61 -18.17
C VAL A 154 4.36 -11.05 -16.72
N SER A 155 3.13 -10.94 -16.21
CA SER A 155 2.80 -11.37 -14.85
C SER A 155 3.05 -12.86 -14.62
N THR A 156 2.72 -13.74 -15.57
CA THR A 156 2.99 -15.17 -15.45
C THR A 156 4.49 -15.48 -15.55
N SER A 157 5.25 -14.76 -16.37
CA SER A 157 6.70 -14.92 -16.44
C SER A 157 7.36 -14.60 -15.10
N TYR A 158 6.97 -13.51 -14.45
CA TYR A 158 7.44 -13.17 -13.10
C TYR A 158 6.97 -14.17 -12.04
N LEU A 159 5.76 -14.74 -12.19
CA LEU A 159 5.26 -15.76 -11.28
C LEU A 159 6.05 -17.07 -11.40
N VAL A 160 6.46 -17.45 -12.62
CA VAL A 160 7.28 -18.64 -12.87
C VAL A 160 8.70 -18.47 -12.33
N ASP A 161 9.27 -17.26 -12.47
CA ASP A 161 10.59 -16.93 -11.92
C ASP A 161 10.58 -16.93 -10.38
N ALA A 162 9.48 -16.49 -9.76
CA ALA A 162 9.24 -16.56 -8.33
C ALA A 162 8.95 -18.00 -7.85
N THR A 163 9.96 -18.86 -7.93
CA THR A 163 9.90 -20.24 -7.46
C THR A 163 9.62 -20.26 -5.96
N TYR A 164 8.40 -20.68 -5.58
CA TYR A 164 7.95 -20.97 -4.20
C TYR A 164 7.88 -19.76 -3.24
N ASN A 165 6.82 -18.95 -3.38
CA ASN A 165 6.33 -18.14 -2.27
C ASN A 165 5.05 -18.81 -1.75
N PRO A 166 5.04 -19.45 -0.56
CA PRO A 166 3.79 -19.89 0.02
C PRO A 166 2.85 -18.69 0.03
N PHE A 167 1.63 -18.85 -0.52
CA PHE A 167 0.64 -17.78 -0.54
C PHE A 167 0.64 -17.04 0.80
N LEU A 168 0.59 -15.70 0.78
CA LEU A 168 0.61 -14.81 1.96
C LEU A 168 -0.24 -15.29 3.15
N TYR A 169 -1.28 -16.07 2.88
CA TYR A 169 -2.21 -16.64 3.87
C TYR A 169 -1.74 -17.94 4.56
N PHE A 170 -0.67 -18.59 4.11
CA PHE A 170 -0.11 -19.78 4.76
C PHE A 170 1.09 -19.45 5.67
N ARG A 171 1.15 -18.22 6.19
CA ARG A 171 2.08 -17.84 7.27
C ARG A 171 1.46 -18.12 8.64
N PHE A 172 1.18 -19.39 8.91
CA PHE A 172 0.85 -19.89 10.25
C PHE A 172 2.09 -20.50 10.88
#